data_AF-A0A1M6QID2-F1
#
_entry.id   AF-A0A1M6QID2-F1
#
_cell.length_a   1.000
_cell.length_b   1.000
_cell.length_c   1.000
_cell.angle_alpha   90.00
_cell.angle_beta   90.00
_cell.angle_gamma   90.00
#
_symmetry.space_group_name_H-M   'P 1'
#
loop_
_entity.id
_entity.type
_entity.pdbx_description
1 polymer ?
#
loop_
_entity_poly.entity_id
_entity_poly.type
_entity_poly.pdbx_seq_one_letter_code
_entity_poly.pdbx_strand_id
1 'polypeptide(L)'
;MIGRWWRRRAVSVSWESACQRAARGAAHLDRVDPGWYRRVDVARLELADSALCVLGQRYGTFFLGLSRAGLLNLSSAPLGNRSPVDYGFLCVQDVDETLQARDYALLNQAWRVEIYRRLRRDGLAAQHRAQFTGATHEREPNPAAHE
;
A
#
# COMPACT_ATOMS: atom_id res chain seq x y z
N MET A 1 0.98 24.59 -28.74
CA MET A 1 0.94 25.22 -27.39
C MET A 1 -0.19 24.59 -26.60
N ILE A 2 0.10 23.55 -25.82
CA ILE A 2 -0.91 22.77 -25.08
C ILE A 2 -0.58 22.80 -23.59
N GLY A 3 -1.54 23.28 -22.81
CA GLY A 3 -1.86 22.70 -21.51
C GLY A 3 -1.03 23.14 -20.30
N ARG A 4 -1.12 24.42 -19.92
CA ARG A 4 -0.83 24.88 -18.54
C ARG A 4 -1.94 24.40 -17.58
N TRP A 5 -1.96 23.12 -17.30
CA TRP A 5 -2.61 22.55 -16.12
C TRP A 5 -1.46 22.00 -15.26
N TRP A 6 -1.62 21.80 -13.95
CA TRP A 6 -0.54 21.41 -13.01
C TRP A 6 0.42 22.53 -12.57
N ARG A 7 -0.11 23.59 -11.96
CA ARG A 7 0.65 24.37 -10.95
C ARG A 7 0.02 24.19 -9.57
N ARG A 8 0.11 22.97 -9.01
CA ARG A 8 0.11 22.86 -7.54
C ARG A 8 1.52 23.27 -7.10
N ARG A 9 1.56 24.32 -6.28
CA ARG A 9 2.77 24.84 -5.62
C ARG A 9 3.65 23.66 -5.20
N ALA A 10 4.92 23.67 -5.60
CA ALA A 10 5.92 22.69 -5.20
C ALA A 10 6.15 22.78 -3.68
N VAL A 11 5.21 22.25 -2.91
CA VAL A 11 5.41 22.00 -1.49
C VAL A 11 6.12 20.66 -1.45
N SER A 12 7.42 20.69 -1.12
CA SER A 12 8.22 19.49 -0.87
C SER A 12 7.43 18.51 -0.01
N VAL A 13 7.49 17.22 -0.33
CA VAL A 13 6.73 16.22 0.42
C VAL A 13 7.28 16.19 1.85
N SER A 14 6.43 16.53 2.83
CA SER A 14 6.75 16.30 4.24
C SER A 14 6.60 14.82 4.58
N TRP A 15 7.28 14.36 5.64
CA TRP A 15 7.10 13.00 6.15
C TRP A 15 5.62 12.68 6.45
N GLU A 16 4.91 13.61 7.08
CA GLU A 16 3.48 13.46 7.36
C GLU A 16 2.65 13.29 6.07
N SER A 17 2.93 14.12 5.06
CA SER A 17 2.27 14.02 3.75
C SER A 17 2.56 12.68 3.08
N ALA A 18 3.80 12.19 3.12
CA ALA A 18 4.17 10.88 2.60
C ALA A 18 3.38 9.75 3.29
N CYS A 19 3.31 9.77 4.62
CA CYS A 19 2.53 8.81 5.40
C CYS A 19 1.03 8.84 5.05
N GLN A 20 0.43 10.03 4.97
CA GLN A 20 -0.98 10.17 4.61
C GLN A 20 -1.27 9.64 3.21
N ARG A 21 -0.39 9.93 2.24
CA ARG A 21 -0.51 9.47 0.86
C ARG A 21 -0.38 7.94 0.76
N ALA A 22 0.65 7.37 1.40
CA ALA A 22 0.83 5.92 1.47
C ALA A 22 -0.36 5.21 2.13
N ALA A 23 -0.90 5.76 3.22
CA ALA A 23 -2.09 5.22 3.88
C ALA A 23 -3.34 5.26 2.98
N ARG A 24 -3.53 6.34 2.20
CA ARG A 24 -4.61 6.42 1.21
C ARG A 24 -4.44 5.38 0.10
N GLY A 25 -3.23 5.23 -0.44
CA GLY A 25 -2.89 4.21 -1.43
C GLY A 25 -3.15 2.80 -0.92
N ALA A 26 -2.68 2.50 0.29
CA ALA A 26 -2.89 1.22 0.95
C ALA A 26 -4.39 0.94 1.18
N ALA A 27 -5.14 1.91 1.70
CA ALA A 27 -6.59 1.78 1.89
C ALA A 27 -7.36 1.59 0.56
N HIS A 28 -6.83 2.13 -0.54
CA HIS A 28 -7.38 1.88 -1.86
C HIS A 28 -7.11 0.45 -2.33
N LEU A 29 -5.88 -0.04 -2.16
CA LEU A 29 -5.54 -1.43 -2.47
C LEU A 29 -6.28 -2.42 -1.57
N ASP A 30 -6.55 -2.08 -0.31
CA ASP A 30 -7.34 -2.92 0.60
C ASP A 30 -8.77 -3.18 0.05
N ARG A 31 -9.32 -2.24 -0.74
CA ARG A 31 -10.61 -2.41 -1.42
C ARG A 31 -10.52 -3.18 -2.73
N VAL A 32 -9.44 -2.99 -3.50
CA VAL A 32 -9.31 -3.56 -4.85
C VAL A 32 -8.72 -4.98 -4.81
N ASP A 33 -7.76 -5.24 -3.93
CA ASP A 33 -7.01 -6.49 -3.80
C ASP A 33 -6.74 -6.80 -2.32
N PRO A 34 -7.73 -7.35 -1.58
CA PRO A 34 -7.58 -7.65 -0.17
C PRO A 34 -6.39 -8.58 0.11
N GLY A 35 -5.51 -8.17 1.03
CA GLY A 35 -4.31 -8.94 1.37
C GLY A 35 -3.11 -8.73 0.44
N TRP A 36 -3.18 -7.76 -0.49
CA TRP A 36 -2.09 -7.38 -1.41
C TRP A 36 -0.73 -7.27 -0.71
N TYR A 37 -0.70 -6.71 0.50
CA TYR A 37 0.52 -6.43 1.27
C TYR A 37 1.33 -7.69 1.63
N ARG A 38 0.73 -8.89 1.59
CA ARG A 38 1.43 -10.16 1.83
C ARG A 38 2.31 -10.59 0.65
N ARG A 39 2.07 -10.02 -0.54
CA ARG A 39 2.75 -10.37 -1.79
C ARG A 39 3.71 -9.29 -2.27
N VAL A 40 4.05 -8.35 -1.39
CA VAL A 40 5.04 -7.29 -1.66
C VAL A 40 6.31 -7.63 -0.90
N ASP A 41 7.42 -7.67 -1.61
CA ASP A 41 8.76 -7.70 -1.04
C ASP A 41 9.14 -6.28 -0.59
N VAL A 42 9.04 -6.07 0.73
CA VAL A 42 9.27 -4.77 1.38
C VAL A 42 10.74 -4.35 1.32
N ALA A 43 11.67 -5.31 1.30
CA ALA A 43 13.10 -5.03 1.28
C ALA A 43 13.53 -4.46 -0.08
N ARG A 44 12.88 -4.91 -1.15
CA ARG A 44 13.15 -4.48 -2.53
C ARG A 44 12.27 -3.33 -2.99
N LEU A 45 11.36 -2.82 -2.15
CA LEU A 45 10.40 -1.80 -2.54
C LEU A 45 11.09 -0.50 -2.95
N GLU A 46 10.87 -0.07 -4.19
CA GLU A 46 11.35 1.21 -4.73
C GLU A 46 10.26 1.83 -5.65
N LEU A 47 9.71 2.97 -5.26
CA LEU A 47 8.60 3.62 -5.97
C LEU A 47 9.04 4.31 -7.26
N ALA A 48 10.29 4.72 -7.37
CA ALA A 48 10.83 5.27 -8.62
C ALA A 48 10.99 4.19 -9.71
N ASP A 49 10.99 2.91 -9.33
CA ASP A 49 11.13 1.78 -10.24
C ASP A 49 9.76 1.16 -10.57
N SER A 50 9.44 1.10 -11.86
CA SER A 50 8.13 0.64 -12.33
C SER A 50 7.81 -0.84 -12.04
N ALA A 51 8.81 -1.68 -11.80
CA ALA A 51 8.67 -3.10 -11.48
C ALA A 51 8.81 -3.36 -9.97
N LEU A 52 9.67 -2.60 -9.27
CA LEU A 52 9.89 -2.75 -7.83
C LEU A 52 8.92 -1.93 -6.98
N CYS A 53 8.13 -1.03 -7.55
CA CYS A 53 7.07 -0.33 -6.82
C CYS A 53 5.93 -1.27 -6.41
N VAL A 54 5.05 -0.83 -5.51
CA VAL A 54 3.92 -1.64 -5.01
C VAL A 54 3.07 -2.20 -6.15
N LEU A 55 2.74 -1.37 -7.13
CA LEU A 55 1.92 -1.77 -8.28
C LEU A 55 2.68 -2.71 -9.23
N GLY A 56 3.97 -2.46 -9.44
CA GLY A 56 4.85 -3.31 -10.23
C GLY A 56 4.98 -4.71 -9.66
N GLN A 57 5.28 -4.83 -8.36
CA GLN A 57 5.39 -6.12 -7.70
C GLN A 57 4.05 -6.89 -7.68
N ARG A 58 2.92 -6.18 -7.54
CA ARG A 58 1.60 -6.82 -7.49
C ARG A 58 1.07 -7.24 -8.84
N TYR A 59 1.34 -6.47 -9.88
CA TYR A 59 0.67 -6.61 -11.17
C TYR A 59 1.61 -6.77 -12.37
N GLY A 60 2.92 -6.81 -12.14
CA GLY A 60 3.98 -6.96 -13.14
C GLY A 60 4.64 -5.62 -13.53
N THR A 61 3.85 -4.57 -13.72
CA THR A 61 4.34 -3.23 -14.06
C THR A 61 3.48 -2.14 -13.45
N PHE A 62 4.06 -0.95 -13.26
CA PHE A 62 3.36 0.22 -12.74
C PHE A 62 2.10 0.58 -13.55
N PHE A 63 2.20 0.66 -14.87
CA PHE A 63 1.05 1.01 -15.74
C PHE A 63 -0.06 -0.03 -15.67
N LEU A 64 0.27 -1.32 -15.73
CA LEU A 64 -0.71 -2.39 -15.61
C LEU A 64 -1.37 -2.37 -14.22
N GLY A 65 -0.60 -2.07 -13.18
CA GLY A 65 -1.12 -1.91 -11.84
C GLY A 65 -2.02 -0.69 -11.65
N LEU A 66 -1.76 0.43 -12.31
CA LEU A 66 -2.67 1.58 -12.30
C LEU A 66 -4.02 1.24 -12.94
N SER A 67 -4.00 0.56 -14.09
CA SER A 67 -5.23 0.10 -14.75
C SER A 67 -6.00 -0.86 -13.86
N ARG A 68 -5.34 -1.87 -13.28
CA ARG A 68 -5.97 -2.84 -12.37
C ARG A 68 -6.47 -2.22 -11.06
N ALA A 69 -5.78 -1.20 -10.57
CA ALA A 69 -6.21 -0.42 -9.42
C ALA A 69 -7.35 0.57 -9.75
N GLY A 70 -7.78 0.69 -11.01
CA GLY A 70 -8.79 1.67 -11.42
C GLY A 70 -8.33 3.12 -11.26
N LEU A 71 -7.01 3.35 -11.26
CA LEU A 71 -6.36 4.67 -11.19
C LEU A 71 -5.92 5.16 -12.58
N LEU A 72 -5.99 4.29 -13.57
CA LEU A 72 -5.86 4.63 -14.99
C LEU A 72 -7.09 4.09 -15.72
N ASN A 73 -7.79 4.97 -16.42
CA ASN A 73 -8.91 4.61 -17.27
C ASN A 73 -8.62 5.13 -18.68
N LEU A 74 -8.58 4.21 -19.64
CA LEU A 74 -8.40 4.49 -21.06
C LEU A 74 -9.72 4.86 -21.76
N SER A 75 -10.85 4.78 -21.05
CA SER A 75 -12.15 5.28 -21.51
C SER A 75 -12.23 6.80 -21.38
N SER A 76 -12.83 7.46 -22.36
CA SER A 76 -13.05 8.92 -22.41
C SER A 76 -14.00 9.45 -21.33
N ALA A 77 -14.51 8.61 -20.43
CA ALA A 77 -15.33 9.03 -19.30
C ALA A 77 -14.45 9.69 -18.22
N PRO A 78 -14.75 10.92 -17.78
CA PRO A 78 -13.96 11.57 -16.73
C PRO A 78 -14.09 10.78 -15.43
N LEU A 79 -13.01 10.12 -15.01
CA LEU A 79 -12.89 9.66 -13.64
C LEU A 79 -12.72 10.90 -12.77
N GLY A 80 -13.54 11.00 -11.72
CA GLY A 80 -13.29 11.95 -10.64
C GLY A 80 -11.82 11.93 -10.27
N ASN A 81 -11.24 13.13 -10.22
CA ASN A 81 -9.83 13.55 -10.08
C ASN A 81 -8.90 12.68 -9.17
N ARG A 82 -8.74 11.39 -9.42
CA ARG A 82 -7.94 10.45 -8.61
C ARG A 82 -6.51 10.42 -9.14
N SER A 83 -5.66 11.26 -8.58
CA SER A 83 -4.25 11.32 -8.98
C SER A 83 -3.44 10.21 -8.28
N PRO A 84 -2.61 9.42 -8.99
CA PRO A 84 -1.66 8.48 -8.36
C PRO A 84 -0.72 9.17 -7.35
N VAL A 85 -0.48 10.47 -7.51
CA VAL A 85 0.27 11.29 -6.54
C VAL A 85 -0.48 11.38 -5.21
N ASP A 86 -1.80 11.63 -5.22
CA ASP A 86 -2.62 11.75 -4.01
C ASP A 86 -2.72 10.42 -3.23
N TYR A 87 -2.52 9.29 -3.91
CA TYR A 87 -2.44 7.93 -3.35
C TYR A 87 -1.00 7.47 -3.05
N GLY A 88 0.00 8.33 -3.25
CA GLY A 88 1.39 8.03 -2.92
C GLY A 88 2.08 7.01 -3.83
N PHE A 89 1.49 6.67 -4.98
CA PHE A 89 2.11 5.78 -5.96
C PHE A 89 3.14 6.48 -6.85
N LEU A 90 3.09 7.81 -6.93
CA LEU A 90 4.04 8.63 -7.68
C LEU A 90 4.46 9.84 -6.87
N CYS A 91 5.70 10.28 -7.05
CA CYS A 91 6.14 11.62 -6.64
C CYS A 91 5.53 12.69 -7.57
N VAL A 92 5.52 13.95 -7.11
CA VAL A 92 5.30 15.10 -7.99
C VAL A 92 6.36 15.08 -9.10
N GLN A 93 5.93 15.35 -10.34
CA GLN A 93 6.78 15.38 -11.53
C GLN A 93 7.18 16.83 -11.84
N ASP A 94 8.14 17.01 -12.76
CA ASP A 94 8.63 18.32 -13.21
C ASP A 94 9.21 19.20 -12.08
N VAL A 95 9.85 18.55 -11.10
CA VAL A 95 10.62 19.19 -10.03
C VAL A 95 12.09 18.86 -10.17
N ASP A 96 12.94 19.59 -9.45
CA ASP A 96 14.37 19.31 -9.38
C ASP A 96 14.67 17.85 -9.00
N GLU A 97 15.67 17.24 -9.65
CA GLU A 97 16.01 15.82 -9.47
C GLU A 97 16.37 15.49 -8.01
N THR A 98 17.07 16.39 -7.30
CA THR A 98 17.42 16.17 -5.89
C THR A 98 16.19 16.21 -5.00
N LEU A 99 15.24 17.11 -5.30
CA LEU A 99 13.96 17.18 -4.60
C LEU A 99 13.11 15.95 -4.90
N GLN A 100 13.08 15.49 -6.14
CA GLN A 100 12.35 14.30 -6.55
C GLN A 100 12.90 13.05 -5.85
N ALA A 101 14.23 12.88 -5.80
CA ALA A 101 14.88 11.77 -5.11
C ALA A 101 14.56 11.79 -3.60
N ARG A 102 14.61 12.97 -2.97
CA ARG A 102 14.23 13.15 -1.56
C ARG A 102 12.77 12.76 -1.31
N ASP A 103 11.86 13.23 -2.15
CA ASP A 103 10.43 12.97 -2.01
C ASP A 103 10.11 11.47 -2.22
N TYR A 104 10.78 10.80 -3.17
CA TYR A 104 10.69 9.34 -3.33
C TYR A 104 11.24 8.60 -2.12
N ALA A 105 12.36 9.03 -1.53
CA ALA A 105 12.90 8.40 -0.33
C ALA A 105 11.89 8.44 0.83
N LEU A 106 11.21 9.58 1.03
CA LEU A 106 10.16 9.71 2.04
C LEU A 106 8.95 8.82 1.74
N LEU A 107 8.50 8.76 0.48
CA LEU A 107 7.39 7.89 0.08
C LEU A 107 7.73 6.41 0.23
N ASN A 108 8.95 5.99 -0.14
CA ASN A 108 9.44 4.62 0.04
C ASN A 108 9.38 4.22 1.50
N GLN A 109 9.91 5.06 2.39
CA GLN A 109 9.88 4.80 3.83
C GLN A 109 8.44 4.76 4.37
N ALA A 110 7.57 5.67 3.94
CA ALA A 110 6.17 5.68 4.34
C ALA A 110 5.42 4.41 3.91
N TRP A 111 5.63 3.93 2.69
CA TRP A 111 5.03 2.67 2.22
C TRP A 111 5.54 1.46 2.98
N ARG A 112 6.85 1.38 3.28
CA ARG A 112 7.41 0.30 4.10
C ARG A 112 6.75 0.27 5.48
N VAL A 113 6.60 1.43 6.14
CA VAL A 113 5.91 1.54 7.43
C VAL A 113 4.47 1.03 7.34
N GLU A 114 3.75 1.42 6.29
CA GLU A 114 2.33 1.05 6.12
C GLU A 114 2.14 -0.46 5.83
N ILE A 115 3.05 -1.07 5.06
CA ILE A 115 3.05 -2.51 4.81
C ILE A 115 3.39 -3.28 6.09
N TYR A 116 4.44 -2.88 6.81
CA TYR A 116 4.81 -3.52 8.09
C TYR A 116 3.70 -3.40 9.14
N ARG A 117 2.98 -2.27 9.18
CA ARG A 117 1.82 -2.12 10.05
C ARG A 117 0.74 -3.16 9.75
N ARG A 118 0.48 -3.45 8.47
CA ARG A 118 -0.51 -4.46 8.04
C ARG A 118 -0.07 -5.87 8.35
N LEU A 119 1.16 -6.22 8.00
CA LEU A 119 1.74 -7.53 8.32
C LEU A 119 1.68 -7.82 9.82
N ARG A 120 2.03 -6.84 10.66
CA ARG A 120 1.92 -6.98 12.13
C ARG A 120 0.48 -7.16 12.59
N ARG A 121 -0.45 -6.34 12.10
CA ARG A 121 -1.88 -6.45 12.46
C ARG A 121 -2.46 -7.82 12.11
N ASP A 122 -2.10 -8.33 10.94
CA ASP A 122 -2.56 -9.62 10.45
C ASP A 122 -1.93 -10.79 11.23
N GLY A 123 -0.63 -10.70 11.56
CA GLY A 123 0.04 -11.65 12.44
C GLY A 123 -0.61 -11.71 13.83
N LEU A 124 -0.92 -10.55 14.43
CA LEU A 124 -1.64 -10.49 15.71
C LEU A 124 -3.04 -11.10 15.62
N ALA A 125 -3.78 -10.83 14.54
CA ALA A 125 -5.10 -11.40 14.32
C ALA A 125 -5.04 -12.93 14.15
N ALA A 126 -4.01 -13.46 13.47
CA ALA A 126 -3.78 -14.89 13.34
C ALA A 126 -3.43 -15.55 14.69
N GLN A 127 -2.56 -14.93 15.48
CA GLN A 127 -2.20 -15.40 16.82
C GLN A 127 -3.41 -15.48 17.75
N HIS A 128 -4.24 -14.43 17.77
CA HIS A 128 -5.46 -14.42 18.57
C HIS A 128 -6.39 -15.56 18.15
N ARG A 129 -6.68 -15.73 16.85
CA ARG A 129 -7.51 -16.85 16.36
C ARG A 129 -7.00 -18.22 16.82
N ALA A 130 -5.69 -18.46 16.74
CA ALA A 130 -5.08 -19.72 17.16
C ALA A 130 -5.26 -20.02 18.67
N GLN A 131 -5.16 -18.99 19.52
CA GLN A 131 -5.37 -19.11 20.96
C GLN A 131 -6.81 -19.51 21.32
N PHE A 132 -7.81 -18.98 20.59
CA PHE A 132 -9.21 -19.33 20.83
C PHE A 132 -9.59 -20.73 20.31
N THR A 133 -8.99 -21.19 19.20
CA THR A 133 -9.21 -22.56 18.70
C THR A 133 -8.47 -23.63 19.50
N GLY A 134 -7.36 -23.27 20.18
CA GLY A 134 -6.63 -24.18 21.08
C GLY A 134 -7.33 -24.39 22.42
N ALA A 135 -8.10 -23.41 22.90
CA ALA A 135 -8.82 -23.49 24.18
C ALA A 135 -10.03 -24.44 24.17
N THR A 136 -10.51 -24.88 23.00
CA THR A 136 -11.64 -25.80 22.88
C THR A 136 -11.28 -27.28 23.01
N HIS A 137 -10.01 -27.64 23.24
CA HIS A 137 -9.57 -29.05 23.24
C HIS A 137 -9.10 -29.61 24.60
N GLU A 138 -9.40 -28.97 25.73
CA GLU A 138 -9.11 -29.54 27.06
C GLU A 138 -10.26 -29.32 28.06
N ARG A 139 -11.23 -30.24 28.04
CA ARG A 139 -11.90 -30.79 29.24
C ARG A 139 -12.92 -31.84 28.81
N GLU A 140 -12.40 -33.02 28.47
CA GLU A 140 -13.22 -34.22 28.59
C GLU A 140 -13.10 -34.67 30.07
N PRO A 141 -14.18 -34.64 30.86
CA PRO A 141 -14.12 -35.17 32.22
C PRO A 141 -14.01 -36.69 32.13
N ASN A 142 -12.85 -37.23 32.51
CA ASN A 142 -12.60 -38.66 32.65
C ASN A 142 -13.68 -39.30 33.56
N PRO A 143 -14.61 -40.12 33.02
CA PRO A 143 -15.63 -40.78 33.82
C PRO A 143 -15.11 -42.17 34.20
N ALA A 144 -14.07 -42.23 35.02
CA ALA A 144 -13.57 -43.50 35.55
C ALA A 144 -12.87 -43.27 36.89
N ALA A 145 -13.66 -42.93 37.91
CA ALA A 145 -13.23 -42.93 39.30
C ALA A 145 -14.35 -43.42 40.24
N HIS A 146 -15.00 -44.51 39.87
CA HIS A 146 -15.78 -45.43 40.72
C HIS A 146 -15.74 -46.75 39.91
N GLU A 147 -15.22 -47.88 40.36
CA GLU A 147 -15.24 -48.57 41.66
C GLU A 147 -13.96 -49.41 41.88
#